data_AF-A0A935JPV7-F1
#
_entry.id   AF-A0A935JPV7-F1
#
_cell.length_a   1.000
_cell.length_b   1.000
_cell.length_c   1.000
_cell.angle_alpha   90.00
_cell.angle_beta   90.00
_cell.angle_gamma   90.00
#
_symmetry.space_group_name_H-M   'P 1'
#
loop_
_entity.id
_entity.type
_entity.pdbx_description
1 polymer ?
#
loop_
_entity_poly.entity_id
_entity_poly.type
_entity_poly.pdbx_seq_one_letter_code
_entity_poly.pdbx_strand_id
1 'polypeptide(L)'
;MLLEESIKWLVFFKKNEALLRMFKKLQHKWKVNGWRLILILLGFTIGGSLCGWLGRKILLLTGMEKGVWWVIAYIILVTLLWPPCVLLVSVFLGQFSFFKKYISKIFNRIGGRKEKNG
;
A
#
# COMPACT_ATOMS: atom_id res chain seq x y z
N MET A 1 -20.23 27.60 -23.84
CA MET A 1 -18.77 27.35 -23.75
C MET A 1 -18.20 27.82 -22.41
N LEU A 2 -18.35 29.10 -22.04
CA LEU A 2 -17.87 29.63 -20.74
C LEU A 2 -18.60 29.01 -19.52
N LEU A 3 -19.89 28.73 -19.63
CA LEU A 3 -20.68 28.12 -18.55
C LEU A 3 -20.26 26.66 -18.25
N GLU A 4 -19.95 25.89 -19.29
CA GLU A 4 -19.45 24.51 -19.18
C GLU A 4 -18.07 24.45 -18.48
N GLU A 5 -17.19 25.40 -18.81
CA GLU A 5 -15.88 25.52 -18.16
C GLU A 5 -16.05 25.87 -16.67
N SER A 6 -16.89 26.85 -16.32
CA SER A 6 -17.16 27.19 -14.91
C SER A 6 -17.73 26.02 -14.10
N ILE A 7 -18.58 25.19 -14.70
CA ILE A 7 -19.12 23.98 -14.05
C ILE A 7 -18.00 22.93 -13.82
N LYS A 8 -17.12 22.70 -14.81
CA LYS A 8 -15.95 21.82 -14.64
C LYS A 8 -15.02 22.31 -13.52
N TRP A 9 -14.75 23.61 -13.45
CA TRP A 9 -13.94 24.20 -12.39
C TRP A 9 -14.58 24.05 -11.01
N LEU A 10 -15.90 24.23 -10.89
CA LEU A 10 -16.63 24.00 -9.63
C LEU A 10 -16.59 22.54 -9.18
N VAL A 11 -16.80 21.59 -10.09
CA VAL A 11 -16.70 20.16 -9.80
C VAL A 11 -15.27 19.77 -9.43
N PHE A 12 -14.27 20.30 -10.14
CA PHE A 12 -12.85 20.10 -9.84
C PHE A 12 -12.47 20.65 -8.47
N PHE A 13 -12.93 21.87 -8.13
CA PHE A 13 -12.68 22.49 -6.83
C PHE A 13 -13.35 21.71 -5.69
N LYS A 14 -14.61 21.31 -5.85
CA LYS A 14 -15.33 20.48 -4.87
C LYS A 14 -14.67 19.10 -4.68
N LYS A 15 -14.12 18.52 -5.75
CA LYS A 15 -13.34 17.27 -5.69
C LYS A 15 -12.03 17.46 -4.91
N ASN A 16 -11.30 18.56 -5.13
CA ASN A 16 -10.08 18.88 -4.40
C ASN A 16 -10.32 19.05 -2.89
N GLU A 17 -11.40 19.73 -2.49
CA GLU A 17 -11.80 19.88 -1.08
C GLU A 17 -12.04 18.52 -0.40
N ALA A 18 -12.79 17.63 -1.04
CA ALA A 18 -13.02 16.28 -0.53
C ALA A 18 -11.70 15.49 -0.40
N LEU A 19 -10.82 15.63 -1.39
CA LEU A 19 -9.50 15.02 -1.40
C LEU A 19 -8.66 15.51 -0.21
N LEU A 20 -8.59 16.82 0.01
CA LEU A 20 -7.87 17.43 1.12
C LEU A 20 -8.40 16.95 2.48
N ARG A 21 -9.72 16.82 2.64
CA ARG A 21 -10.33 16.26 3.87
C ARG A 21 -9.94 14.81 4.09
N MET A 22 -9.91 13.98 3.04
CA MET A 22 -9.48 12.58 3.14
C MET A 22 -7.99 12.45 3.46
N PHE A 23 -7.13 13.24 2.82
CA PHE A 23 -5.69 13.28 3.09
C PHE A 23 -5.39 13.66 4.55
N LYS A 24 -6.07 14.70 5.08
CA LYS A 24 -5.93 15.10 6.49
C LYS A 24 -6.31 13.96 7.46
N LYS A 25 -7.38 13.21 7.16
CA LYS A 25 -7.78 12.03 7.96
C LYS A 25 -6.70 10.94 7.94
N LEU A 26 -6.10 10.66 6.78
CA LEU A 26 -5.02 9.69 6.62
C LEU A 26 -3.76 10.13 7.37
N GLN A 27 -3.35 11.39 7.21
CA GLN A 27 -2.22 11.98 7.94
C GLN A 27 -2.41 11.87 9.45
N HIS A 28 -3.61 12.17 9.97
CA HIS A 28 -3.92 12.06 11.39
C HIS A 28 -3.92 10.61 11.87
N LYS A 29 -4.55 9.69 11.12
CA LYS A 29 -4.60 8.25 11.46
C LYS A 29 -3.23 7.61 11.51
N TRP A 30 -2.34 8.00 10.60
CA TRP A 30 -1.00 7.42 10.47
C TRP A 30 0.10 8.27 11.13
N LYS A 31 -0.24 9.45 11.67
CA LYS A 31 0.67 10.42 12.30
C LYS A 31 1.89 10.75 11.44
N VAL A 32 1.66 11.00 10.15
CA VAL A 32 2.72 11.31 9.16
C VAL A 32 2.50 12.67 8.50
N ASN A 33 3.61 13.34 8.18
CA ASN A 33 3.58 14.59 7.43
C ASN A 33 3.10 14.36 5.99
N GLY A 34 2.54 15.38 5.34
CA GLY A 34 1.89 15.25 4.02
C GLY A 34 2.84 14.70 2.95
N TRP A 35 4.08 15.21 2.92
CA TRP A 35 5.14 14.72 2.05
C TRP A 35 5.48 13.23 2.29
N ARG A 36 5.58 12.83 3.57
CA ARG A 36 5.83 11.42 3.93
C ARG A 36 4.67 10.52 3.51
N LEU A 37 3.42 10.98 3.64
CA LEU A 37 2.26 10.21 3.21
C LEU A 37 2.31 9.92 1.71
N ILE A 38 2.69 10.90 0.88
CA ILE A 38 2.87 10.70 -0.56
C ILE A 38 3.94 9.64 -0.84
N LEU A 39 5.11 9.73 -0.18
CA LEU A 39 6.16 8.73 -0.32
C LEU A 39 5.71 7.34 0.12
N ILE A 40 4.89 7.24 1.18
CA ILE A 40 4.32 5.97 1.64
C ILE A 40 3.35 5.40 0.60
N LEU A 41 2.49 6.23 0.02
CA LEU A 41 1.56 5.79 -1.04
C LEU A 41 2.32 5.30 -2.28
N LEU A 42 3.38 6.01 -2.69
CA LEU A 42 4.27 5.57 -3.77
C LEU A 42 5.00 4.27 -3.41
N GLY A 43 5.43 4.11 -2.16
CA GLY A 43 6.03 2.88 -1.68
C GLY A 43 5.06 1.69 -1.75
N PHE A 44 3.78 1.91 -1.44
CA PHE A 44 2.76 0.88 -1.57
C PHE A 44 2.44 0.52 -3.02
N THR A 45 2.38 1.50 -3.93
CA THR A 45 2.12 1.21 -5.35
C THR A 45 3.29 0.49 -5.97
N ILE A 46 4.52 0.97 -5.77
CA ILE A 46 5.73 0.34 -6.29
C ILE A 46 5.93 -1.04 -5.65
N GLY A 47 5.82 -1.16 -4.32
CA GLY A 47 5.96 -2.42 -3.60
C GLY A 47 4.89 -3.45 -3.96
N GLY A 48 3.65 -3.00 -4.18
CA GLY A 48 2.54 -3.84 -4.65
C GLY A 48 2.78 -4.36 -6.07
N SER A 49 3.14 -3.48 -7.01
CA SER A 49 3.48 -3.87 -8.38
C SER A 49 4.69 -4.82 -8.42
N LEU A 50 5.72 -4.55 -7.62
CA LEU A 50 6.92 -5.39 -7.52
C LEU A 50 6.58 -6.78 -6.99
N CYS A 51 5.81 -6.87 -5.90
CA CYS A 51 5.38 -8.15 -5.33
C CYS A 51 4.54 -8.96 -6.33
N GLY A 52 3.57 -8.34 -6.99
CA GLY A 52 2.73 -9.01 -7.98
C GLY A 52 3.50 -9.49 -9.21
N TRP A 53 4.53 -8.76 -9.64
CA TRP A 53 5.45 -9.19 -10.69
C TRP A 53 6.34 -10.36 -10.22
N LEU A 54 6.94 -10.25 -9.03
CA LEU A 54 7.81 -11.28 -8.48
C LEU A 54 7.05 -12.58 -8.20
N GLY A 55 5.83 -12.50 -7.66
CA GLY A 55 5.00 -13.68 -7.43
C GLY A 55 4.62 -14.41 -8.72
N ARG A 56 4.32 -13.68 -9.80
CA ARG A 56 4.08 -14.30 -11.12
C ARG A 56 5.35 -14.96 -11.63
N LYS A 57 6.50 -14.32 -11.47
CA LYS A 57 7.79 -14.85 -11.91
C LYS A 57 8.14 -16.14 -11.16
N ILE A 58 7.94 -16.19 -9.83
CA ILE A 58 8.16 -17.38 -9.01
C ILE A 58 7.23 -18.52 -9.45
N LEU A 59 5.92 -18.25 -9.64
CA LEU A 59 4.99 -19.28 -10.07
C LEU A 59 5.28 -19.81 -11.48
N LEU A 60 5.71 -18.96 -12.41
CA LEU A 60 6.12 -19.40 -13.75
C LEU A 60 7.34 -20.32 -13.69
N LEU A 61 8.28 -20.08 -12.77
CA LEU A 61 9.45 -20.94 -12.56
C LEU A 61 9.09 -22.30 -11.98
N THR A 62 8.00 -22.41 -11.21
CA THR A 62 7.51 -23.69 -10.67
C THR A 62 6.85 -24.59 -11.73
N GLY A 63 6.66 -24.12 -12.96
CA GLY A 63 6.11 -24.93 -14.06
C GLY A 63 4.66 -25.37 -13.88
N MET A 64 3.93 -24.81 -12.92
CA MET A 64 2.53 -25.18 -12.66
C MET A 64 1.61 -24.76 -13.80
N GLU A 65 0.70 -25.66 -14.20
CA GLU A 65 -0.37 -25.36 -15.15
C GLU A 65 -1.27 -24.23 -14.63
N LYS A 66 -1.69 -23.35 -15.55
CA LYS A 66 -2.55 -22.20 -15.25
C LYS A 66 -3.99 -22.66 -14.98
N GLY A 67 -4.22 -23.21 -13.80
CA GLY A 67 -5.53 -23.60 -13.28
C GLY A 67 -5.97 -22.78 -12.07
N VAL A 68 -7.09 -23.19 -11.45
CA VAL A 68 -7.59 -22.57 -10.20
C VAL A 68 -6.54 -22.66 -9.08
N TRP A 69 -5.83 -23.78 -8.99
CA TRP A 69 -4.73 -23.99 -8.04
C TRP A 69 -3.58 -23.01 -8.21
N TRP A 70 -3.27 -22.63 -9.46
CA TRP A 70 -2.25 -21.62 -9.75
C TRP A 70 -2.65 -20.26 -9.20
N VAL A 71 -3.93 -19.88 -9.33
CA VAL A 71 -4.44 -18.60 -8.81
C VAL A 71 -4.43 -18.59 -7.28
N ILE A 72 -4.84 -19.67 -6.64
CA ILE A 72 -4.82 -19.80 -5.18
C ILE A 72 -3.37 -19.71 -4.67
N ALA A 73 -2.45 -20.47 -5.26
CA ALA A 73 -1.03 -20.41 -4.94
C ALA A 73 -0.45 -19.01 -5.15
N TYR A 74 -0.83 -18.34 -6.24
CA TYR A 74 -0.42 -16.97 -6.54
C TYR A 74 -0.85 -15.99 -5.44
N ILE A 75 -2.12 -16.04 -5.02
CA ILE A 75 -2.65 -15.15 -3.98
C ILE A 75 -1.93 -15.37 -2.65
N ILE A 76 -1.75 -16.63 -2.23
CA ILE A 76 -1.06 -16.96 -0.98
C ILE A 76 0.39 -16.45 -1.03
N LEU A 77 1.08 -16.70 -2.15
CA LEU A 77 2.48 -16.32 -2.32
C LEU A 77 2.65 -14.80 -2.34
N VAL A 78 1.84 -14.07 -3.11
CA VAL A 78 1.88 -12.60 -3.15
C VAL A 78 1.54 -11.99 -1.78
N THR A 79 0.59 -12.57 -1.05
CA THR A 79 0.23 -12.10 0.30
C THR A 79 1.39 -12.25 1.27
N LEU A 80 2.12 -13.37 1.21
CA LEU A 80 3.29 -13.62 2.06
C LEU A 80 4.51 -12.79 1.63
N LEU A 81 4.67 -12.57 0.33
CA LEU A 81 5.79 -11.84 -0.29
C LEU A 81 5.61 -10.30 -0.20
N TRP A 82 4.40 -9.83 0.05
CA TRP A 82 4.09 -8.40 0.07
C TRP A 82 4.82 -7.61 1.17
N PRO A 83 4.82 -8.03 2.46
CA PRO A 83 5.54 -7.32 3.52
C PRO A 83 7.03 -7.08 3.23
N PRO A 84 7.83 -8.08 2.78
CA PRO A 84 9.24 -7.84 2.45
C PRO A 84 9.41 -6.96 1.20
N CYS A 85 8.56 -7.08 0.17
CA CYS A 85 8.63 -6.22 -1.02
C CYS A 85 8.42 -4.74 -0.68
N VAL A 86 7.38 -4.45 0.10
CA VAL A 86 7.08 -3.08 0.55
C VAL A 86 8.19 -2.54 1.45
N LEU A 87 8.75 -3.38 2.31
CA LEU A 87 9.89 -3.02 3.15
C LEU A 87 11.12 -2.66 2.30
N LEU A 88 11.42 -3.44 1.26
CA LEU A 88 12.55 -3.22 0.36
C LEU A 88 12.41 -1.87 -0.38
N VAL A 89 11.22 -1.60 -0.94
CA VAL A 89 10.93 -0.30 -1.59
C VAL A 89 11.04 0.86 -0.59
N SER A 90 10.64 0.65 0.67
CA SER A 90 10.74 1.68 1.70
C SER A 90 12.17 2.03 2.12
N VAL A 91 13.14 1.14 1.88
CA VAL A 91 14.58 1.44 2.05
C VAL A 91 15.01 2.48 1.02
N PHE A 92 14.66 2.29 -0.25
CA PHE A 92 14.96 3.25 -1.32
C PHE A 92 14.31 4.62 -1.10
N LEU A 93 13.11 4.65 -0.50
CA LEU A 93 12.37 5.89 -0.22
C LEU A 93 12.72 6.54 1.13
N GLY A 94 13.58 5.92 1.94
CA GLY A 94 13.93 6.42 3.29
C GLY A 94 12.78 6.38 4.31
N GLN A 95 11.69 5.66 4.04
CA GLN A 95 10.52 5.52 4.93
C GLN A 95 10.48 4.19 5.70
N PHE A 96 11.61 3.47 5.77
CA PHE A 96 11.72 2.14 6.39
C PHE A 96 11.13 2.03 7.81
N SER A 97 11.46 3.00 8.69
CA SER A 97 10.98 3.00 10.08
C SER A 97 9.46 3.10 10.20
N PHE A 98 8.79 3.75 9.24
CA PHE A 98 7.33 3.81 9.19
C PHE A 98 6.74 2.45 8.81
N PHE A 99 7.20 1.87 7.71
CA PHE A 99 6.69 0.59 7.22
C PHE A 99 6.96 -0.56 8.18
N LYS A 100 8.14 -0.59 8.81
CA LYS A 100 8.46 -1.58 9.85
C LYS A 100 7.47 -1.48 11.03
N LYS A 101 7.18 -0.27 11.52
CA LYS A 101 6.18 -0.05 12.58
C LYS A 101 4.77 -0.43 12.12
N TYR A 102 4.40 -0.12 10.89
CA TYR A 102 3.11 -0.47 10.30
C TYR A 102 2.92 -1.99 10.19
N ILE A 103 3.89 -2.69 9.61
CA ILE A 103 3.90 -4.15 9.48
C ILE A 103 3.89 -4.81 10.86
N SER A 104 4.75 -4.36 11.79
CA SER A 104 4.77 -4.87 13.15
C SER A 104 3.42 -4.68 13.86
N LYS A 105 2.75 -3.54 13.66
CA LYS A 105 1.41 -3.29 14.21
C LYS A 105 0.36 -4.24 13.64
N ILE A 106 0.42 -4.53 12.34
CA ILE A 106 -0.47 -5.52 11.71
C ILE A 106 -0.16 -6.92 12.22
N PHE A 107 1.12 -7.29 12.29
CA PHE A 107 1.56 -8.60 12.76
C PHE A 107 1.19 -8.83 14.23
N ASN A 108 1.29 -7.81 15.07
CA ASN A 108 0.85 -7.87 16.47
C ASN A 108 -0.68 -8.01 16.59
N ARG A 109 -1.46 -7.44 15.65
CA ARG A 109 -2.91 -7.63 15.60
C ARG A 109 -3.30 -9.04 15.16
N ILE A 110 -2.60 -9.60 14.17
CA ILE A 110 -2.88 -10.94 13.65
C ILE A 110 -2.36 -12.02 14.61
N GLY A 111 -1.16 -11.82 15.16
CA GLY A 111 -0.46 -12.79 16.02
C GLY A 111 -0.89 -12.75 17.49
N GLY A 112 -1.84 -11.90 17.89
CA GLY A 112 -2.44 -11.90 19.22
C GLY A 112 -1.45 -11.77 20.38
N ARG A 113 -0.24 -11.24 20.16
CA ARG A 113 0.73 -11.04 21.24
C ARG A 113 0.19 -9.98 22.18
N LYS A 114 -0.43 -10.45 23.27
CA LYS A 114 -0.66 -9.67 24.49
C LYS A 114 0.66 -8.99 24.84
N GLU A 115 0.60 -7.69 25.00
CA GLU A 115 1.61 -6.86 25.64
C GLU A 115 1.99 -7.56 26.96
N LYS A 116 3.19 -8.15 27.03
CA LYS A 116 3.78 -8.48 28.33
C LYS A 116 4.17 -7.14 28.94
N ASN A 117 3.24 -6.56 29.69
CA ASN A 117 3.52 -5.53 30.68
C ASN A 117 4.53 -6.11 31.69
N GLY A 118 5.47 -5.28 32.10
CA GLY A 118 6.64 -5.60 32.91
C GLY A 118 6.34 -6.22 34.27
#